data_AF-A0A357Y1Q4-F1
#
_entry.id   AF-A0A357Y1Q4-F1
#
_cell.length_a   1.000
_cell.length_b   1.000
_cell.length_c   1.000
_cell.angle_alpha   90.00
_cell.angle_beta   90.00
_cell.angle_gamma   90.00
#
_symmetry.space_group_name_H-M   'P 1'
#
loop_
_entity.id
_entity.type
_entity.pdbx_description
1 polymer ?
#
loop_
_entity_poly.entity_id
_entity_poly.type
_entity_poly.pdbx_seq_one_letter_code
_entity_poly.pdbx_strand_id
1 'polypeptide(L)'
;MPKVTREDIPNWFQKKTSFDVDIQELQRAAELDHIACADEPMKLMRKLWGLGPREMERLLGAPARTVDQWYATRTSRPPSWVIRLVVEKAAQWHAKRVEKGI
;
A
#
# COMPACT_ATOMS: atom_id res chain seq x y z
N MET A 1 14.59 3.32 5.20
CA MET A 1 13.83 4.42 4.56
C MET A 1 14.15 5.70 5.30
N PRO A 2 14.41 6.83 4.61
CA PRO A 2 14.57 8.11 5.29
C PRO A 2 13.23 8.51 5.94
N LYS A 3 13.27 8.87 7.23
CA LYS A 3 12.12 9.42 7.94
C LYS A 3 11.93 10.85 7.45
N VAL A 4 10.84 11.11 6.73
CA VAL A 4 10.40 12.49 6.49
C VAL A 4 9.95 13.06 7.83
N THR A 5 10.53 14.19 8.21
CA THR A 5 10.26 14.91 9.44
C THR A 5 9.39 16.13 9.15
N ARG A 6 8.85 16.75 10.20
CA ARG A 6 8.05 17.98 10.09
C ARG A 6 8.79 19.11 9.36
N GLU A 7 10.12 19.12 9.46
CA GLU A 7 11.01 20.12 8.87
C GLU A 7 11.09 19.99 7.35
N ASP A 8 10.78 18.82 6.80
CA ASP A 8 10.77 18.55 5.36
C ASP A 8 9.49 19.04 4.67
N ILE A 9 8.48 19.50 5.42
CA ILE A 9 7.19 19.97 4.89
C ILE A 9 7.22 21.48 4.64
N PRO A 10 6.98 21.98 3.42
CA PRO A 10 7.02 23.40 3.11
C PRO A 10 6.05 24.28 3.94
N ASN A 11 6.52 25.42 4.43
CA ASN A 11 5.75 26.38 5.25
C ASN A 11 4.41 26.83 4.64
N TRP A 12 4.29 26.88 3.32
CA TRP A 12 3.02 27.22 2.66
C TRP A 12 1.96 26.13 2.82
N PHE A 13 2.37 24.86 2.84
CA PHE A 13 1.49 23.71 3.04
C PHE A 13 1.02 23.67 4.49
N GLN A 14 1.95 23.88 5.42
CA GLN A 14 1.68 24.00 6.86
C GLN A 14 0.60 25.04 7.17
N LYS A 15 0.66 26.21 6.52
CA LYS A 15 -0.30 27.31 6.70
C LYS A 15 -1.68 27.04 6.09
N LYS A 16 -1.77 26.17 5.07
CA LYS A 16 -3.01 25.88 4.35
C LYS A 16 -3.85 24.79 5.01
N THR A 17 -3.22 23.84 5.70
CA THR A 17 -3.88 22.65 6.27
C THR A 17 -4.03 22.69 7.80
N SER A 18 -3.53 23.72 8.48
CA SER A 18 -3.57 23.86 9.95
C SER A 18 -2.98 22.69 10.75
N PHE A 19 -2.22 21.80 10.11
CA PHE A 19 -1.56 20.63 10.73
C PHE A 19 -2.46 19.55 11.36
N ASP A 20 -3.75 19.48 11.03
CA ASP A 20 -4.55 18.28 11.35
C ASP A 20 -4.42 17.24 10.24
N VAL A 21 -3.18 16.97 9.83
CA VAL A 21 -2.89 16.01 8.77
C VAL A 21 -1.78 15.09 9.25
N ASP A 22 -2.14 13.83 9.51
CA ASP A 22 -1.17 12.80 9.89
C ASP A 22 -0.23 12.54 8.71
N ILE A 23 1.05 12.90 8.89
CA ILE A 23 2.11 12.72 7.88
C ILE A 23 2.24 11.23 7.52
N GLN A 24 2.02 10.33 8.48
CA GLN A 24 2.04 8.90 8.22
C GLN A 24 0.86 8.49 7.34
N GLU A 25 -0.31 9.09 7.51
CA GLU A 25 -1.47 8.88 6.63
C GLU A 25 -1.19 9.34 5.20
N LEU A 26 -0.58 10.51 5.02
CA LEU A 26 -0.19 11.00 3.70
C LEU A 26 0.84 10.11 3.00
N GLN A 27 1.87 9.67 3.74
CA GLN A 27 2.88 8.75 3.20
C GLN A 27 2.24 7.43 2.77
N ARG A 28 1.35 6.88 3.58
CA ARG A 28 0.62 5.64 3.26
C ARG A 28 -0.23 5.80 2.01
N ALA A 29 -0.97 6.89 1.89
CA ALA A 29 -1.77 7.18 0.70
C ALA A 29 -0.90 7.25 -0.57
N ALA A 30 0.25 7.92 -0.47
CA ALA A 30 1.20 8.01 -1.59
C ALA A 30 1.81 6.65 -1.96
N GLU A 31 2.15 5.80 -0.99
CA GLU A 31 2.66 4.46 -1.25
C GLU A 31 1.62 3.55 -1.93
N LEU A 32 0.37 3.61 -1.48
CA LEU A 32 -0.72 2.84 -2.07
C LEU A 32 -1.04 3.29 -3.50
N ASP A 33 -1.00 4.60 -3.77
CA ASP A 33 -1.15 5.15 -5.12
C ASP A 33 -0.01 4.72 -6.05
N HIS A 34 1.23 4.75 -5.54
CA HIS A 34 2.39 4.25 -6.28
C HIS A 34 2.25 2.76 -6.60
N ILE A 35 1.78 1.94 -5.66
CA ILE A 35 1.50 0.52 -5.90
C ILE A 35 0.42 0.36 -6.98
N ALA A 36 -0.66 1.14 -6.95
CA ALA A 36 -1.73 1.04 -7.94
C ALA A 36 -1.24 1.32 -9.38
N CYS A 37 -0.32 2.26 -9.51
CA CYS A 37 0.21 2.72 -10.79
C CYS A 37 1.40 1.90 -11.30
N ALA A 38 2.03 1.09 -10.46
CA ALA A 38 3.22 0.34 -10.83
C ALA A 38 2.94 -0.75 -11.89
N ASP A 39 3.96 -1.06 -12.70
CA ASP A 39 3.93 -2.18 -13.65
C ASP A 39 3.89 -3.54 -12.96
N GLU A 40 4.55 -3.63 -11.80
CA GLU A 40 4.64 -4.84 -10.97
C GLU A 40 4.06 -4.58 -9.56
N PRO A 41 2.74 -4.32 -9.46
CA PRO A 41 2.10 -3.81 -8.23
C PRO A 41 2.27 -4.78 -7.06
N MET A 42 2.16 -6.09 -7.31
CA MET A 42 2.24 -7.11 -6.25
C MET A 42 3.66 -7.22 -5.67
N LYS A 43 4.70 -7.13 -6.51
CA LYS A 43 6.09 -7.15 -6.04
C LYS A 43 6.42 -5.90 -5.22
N LEU A 44 5.92 -4.74 -5.66
CA LEU A 44 6.07 -3.49 -4.92
C LEU A 44 5.34 -3.54 -3.57
N MET A 45 4.12 -4.08 -3.54
CA MET A 45 3.36 -4.31 -2.30
C MET A 45 4.12 -5.21 -1.32
N ARG A 46 4.74 -6.30 -1.79
CA ARG A 46 5.60 -7.14 -0.92
C ARG A 46 6.80 -6.38 -0.36
N LYS A 47 7.45 -5.57 -1.19
CA LYS A 47 8.64 -4.81 -0.80
C LYS A 47 8.32 -3.73 0.24
N LEU A 48 7.23 -3.00 0.04
CA LEU A 48 6.88 -1.86 0.89
C LEU A 48 6.11 -2.31 2.15
N TRP A 49 5.17 -3.27 2.01
CA TRP A 49 4.20 -3.61 3.06
C TRP A 49 4.37 -5.05 3.59
N GLY A 50 5.31 -5.82 3.05
CA GLY A 50 5.59 -7.19 3.49
C GLY A 50 4.50 -8.20 3.12
N LEU A 51 3.53 -7.83 2.28
CA LEU A 51 2.42 -8.70 1.90
C LEU A 51 2.84 -9.62 0.75
N GLY A 52 3.12 -10.88 1.07
CA GLY A 52 3.44 -11.93 0.12
C GLY A 52 2.20 -12.67 -0.39
N PRO A 53 2.39 -13.71 -1.22
CA PRO A 53 1.30 -14.46 -1.83
C PRO A 53 0.33 -15.07 -0.82
N ARG A 54 0.85 -15.63 0.30
CA ARG A 54 0.02 -16.25 1.35
C ARG A 54 -0.81 -15.22 2.12
N GLU A 55 -0.24 -14.07 2.42
CA GLU A 55 -0.97 -12.98 3.07
C GLU A 55 -2.06 -12.46 2.15
N MET A 56 -1.77 -12.33 0.84
CA MET A 56 -2.75 -11.88 -0.15
C MET A 56 -3.84 -12.90 -0.43
N GLU A 57 -3.52 -14.19 -0.45
CA GLU A 57 -4.52 -15.26 -0.53
C GLU A 57 -5.55 -15.10 0.60
N ARG A 58 -5.08 -14.92 1.83
CA ARG A 58 -5.94 -14.73 3.01
C ARG A 58 -6.70 -13.40 2.99
N LEU A 59 -6.05 -12.30 2.57
CA LEU A 59 -6.67 -10.98 2.53
C LEU A 59 -7.76 -10.87 1.46
N LEU A 60 -7.55 -11.51 0.31
CA LEU A 60 -8.45 -11.45 -0.84
C LEU A 60 -9.46 -12.60 -0.86
N GLY A 61 -9.21 -13.70 -0.15
CA GLY A 61 -9.99 -14.93 -0.27
C GLY A 61 -9.87 -15.57 -1.67
N ALA A 62 -8.77 -15.30 -2.37
CA ALA A 62 -8.53 -15.74 -3.74
C ALA A 62 -7.75 -17.06 -3.77
N PRO A 63 -7.85 -17.88 -4.83
CA PRO A 63 -7.07 -19.11 -4.95
C PRO A 63 -5.55 -18.84 -4.98
N ALA A 64 -4.78 -19.62 -4.22
CA ALA A 64 -3.31 -19.47 -4.12
C ALA A 64 -2.63 -19.39 -5.49
N ARG A 65 -3.02 -20.28 -6.43
CA ARG A 65 -2.47 -20.32 -7.78
C ARG A 65 -2.63 -19.00 -8.54
N THR A 66 -3.77 -18.33 -8.37
CA THR A 66 -4.04 -17.04 -9.02
C THR A 66 -3.16 -15.94 -8.43
N VAL A 67 -3.03 -15.94 -7.10
CA VAL A 67 -2.17 -14.96 -6.42
C VAL A 67 -0.71 -15.18 -6.79
N ASP A 68 -0.22 -16.43 -6.76
CA ASP A 68 1.15 -16.78 -7.12
C ASP A 68 1.52 -16.33 -8.55
N GLN A 69 0.58 -16.41 -9.49
CA GLN A 69 0.79 -15.92 -10.86
C GLN A 69 1.05 -14.40 -10.91
N TRP A 70 0.43 -13.61 -10.04
CA TRP A 70 0.65 -12.17 -10.00
C TRP A 70 2.02 -11.79 -9.39
N TYR A 71 2.62 -12.69 -8.62
CA TYR A 71 3.96 -12.51 -8.04
C TYR A 71 5.08 -13.15 -8.87
N ALA A 72 4.74 -13.94 -9.89
CA ALA A 72 5.69 -14.63 -10.75
C ALA A 72 6.55 -13.68 -11.61
N THR A 73 7.71 -14.16 -12.06
CA THR A 73 8.71 -13.40 -12.84
C THR A 73 8.25 -13.08 -14.26
N ARG A 74 7.38 -13.90 -14.86
CA ARG A 74 6.72 -13.62 -16.16
C ARG A 74 5.32 -13.09 -15.84
N THR A 75 5.21 -11.77 -15.76
CA THR A 75 4.10 -11.06 -15.13
C THR A 75 2.82 -11.12 -15.96
N SER A 76 1.72 -11.50 -15.31
CA SER A 76 0.40 -10.98 -15.66
C SER A 76 0.12 -9.88 -14.65
N ARG A 77 0.09 -8.62 -15.12
CA ARG A 77 -0.43 -7.54 -14.28
C ARG A 77 -1.86 -7.94 -13.90
N PRO A 78 -2.23 -7.92 -12.61
CA PRO A 78 -3.62 -8.19 -12.24
C PRO A 78 -4.54 -7.22 -12.97
N PRO A 79 -5.78 -7.62 -13.30
CA PRO A 79 -6.78 -6.70 -13.83
C PRO A 79 -6.88 -5.44 -12.95
N SER A 80 -7.14 -4.28 -13.53
CA SER A 80 -7.15 -3.01 -12.78
C SER A 80 -8.11 -3.00 -11.59
N TRP A 81 -9.26 -3.69 -11.70
CA TRP A 81 -10.20 -3.85 -10.58
C TRP A 81 -9.61 -4.68 -9.42
N VAL A 82 -8.76 -5.66 -9.73
CA VAL A 82 -8.03 -6.45 -8.72
C VAL A 82 -7.01 -5.59 -8.00
N ILE A 83 -6.28 -4.75 -8.73
CA ILE A 83 -5.30 -3.82 -8.13
C ILE A 83 -6.00 -2.88 -7.14
N ARG A 84 -7.17 -2.35 -7.52
CA ARG A 84 -7.99 -1.53 -6.63
C ARG A 84 -8.40 -2.30 -5.36
N LEU A 85 -8.89 -3.54 -5.50
CA LEU A 85 -9.24 -4.39 -4.36
C LEU A 85 -8.02 -4.66 -3.46
N VAL A 86 -6.85 -4.91 -4.04
CA VAL A 86 -5.60 -5.13 -3.30
C VAL A 86 -5.24 -3.89 -2.47
N VAL A 87 -5.29 -2.70 -3.08
CA VAL A 87 -5.02 -1.44 -2.39
C VAL A 87 -6.01 -1.18 -1.27
N GLU A 88 -7.32 -1.37 -1.52
CA GLU A 88 -8.36 -1.22 -0.50
C GLU A 88 -8.18 -2.19 0.67
N LYS A 89 -7.84 -3.45 0.40
CA LYS A 89 -7.61 -4.47 1.44
C LYS A 89 -6.33 -4.23 2.21
N ALA A 90 -5.26 -3.78 1.55
CA ALA A 90 -4.02 -3.40 2.22
C ALA A 90 -4.24 -2.21 3.17
N ALA A 91 -4.97 -1.19 2.74
CA ALA A 91 -5.35 -0.06 3.59
C ALA A 91 -6.15 -0.51 4.82
N GLN A 92 -7.16 -1.37 4.64
CA GLN A 92 -7.95 -1.93 5.75
C GLN A 92 -7.09 -2.75 6.72
N TRP A 93 -6.17 -3.56 6.20
CA TRP A 93 -5.27 -4.35 7.01
C TRP A 93 -4.35 -3.48 7.88
N HIS A 94 -3.84 -2.39 7.31
CA HIS A 94 -3.02 -1.44 8.05
C HIS A 94 -3.83 -0.70 9.11
N ALA A 95 -5.05 -0.24 8.80
CA ALA A 95 -5.91 0.41 9.78
C ALA A 95 -6.15 -0.49 11.01
N LYS A 96 -6.40 -1.79 10.77
CA LYS A 96 -6.57 -2.79 11.84
C LYS A 96 -5.30 -3.04 12.66
N ARG A 97 -4.11 -2.87 12.09
CA ARG A 97 -2.84 -3.00 12.83
C ARG A 97 -2.61 -1.81 13.77
N VAL A 98 -2.85 -0.61 13.26
CA VAL A 98 -2.79 0.63 14.05
C VAL A 98 -3.78 0.59 15.21
N GLU A 99 -5.03 0.18 14.96
CA GLU A 99 -6.06 0.03 16.00
C GLU A 99 -5.65 -0.99 17.07
N LYS A 100 -4.93 -2.05 16.69
CA LYS A 100 -4.44 -3.09 17.61
C LYS A 100 -3.09 -2.76 18.26
N GLY A 101 -2.46 -1.63 17.94
CA GLY A 101 -1.14 -1.25 18.45
C GLY A 101 -0.01 -2.20 18.05
N ILE A 102 -0.13 -2.87 16.89
CA ILE A 102 0.86 -3.82 16.34
C ILE A 102 1.62 -3.17 15.19
#